data_AF-A0AAX2E5X1-F1
#
_entry.id   AF-A0AAX2E5X1-F1
#
_cell.length_a   1.000
_cell.length_b   1.000
_cell.length_c   1.000
_cell.angle_alpha   90.00
_cell.angle_beta   90.00
_cell.angle_gamma   90.00
#
_symmetry.space_group_name_H-M   'P 1'
#
loop_
_entity.id
_entity.type
_entity.pdbx_description
1 polymer ?
#
loop_
_entity_poly.entity_id
_entity_poly.type
_entity_poly.pdbx_seq_one_letter_code
_entity_poly.pdbx_strand_id
1 'polypeptide(L)'
;MTISKKFDFFDHKGISLFLKEHGYCVIKPQDHSLEAFRETAGKFGLIQFHTKSDEHGVVGGGEPINKDWQSFKDDYHGELSSDFFPHTDGSFLNGMAYVDGTAKKITPPKFVILQCVSKPESGGDNFLVDGQKIYNDLLSNHADTLKILMTSGSVTYCRDDLLSIDCAVFEKIDDDTLRIRYRYDSTAFIPEWANAAFNYIQNHYSSNENYITPISLEPGDILVMDNLRVLHARHKFIDGNKKRKVRRLWIADDSSATFKNILDQSPMRRAMLPFQKYNIARHENAEHSFIEYTCGIHCQSNRRLLKAHNELDMPVEQ
;
A
#
# COMPACT_ATOMS: atom_id res chain seq x y z
N MET A 1 -14.15 15.89 13.00
CA MET A 1 -15.01 14.71 13.26
C MET A 1 -14.47 13.57 12.43
N THR A 2 -14.12 12.45 13.07
CA THR A 2 -13.65 11.25 12.37
C THR A 2 -14.83 10.59 11.67
N ILE A 3 -14.88 10.64 10.33
CA ILE A 3 -15.95 10.00 9.56
C ILE A 3 -15.53 8.54 9.34
N SER A 4 -15.83 7.66 10.29
CA SER A 4 -15.71 6.21 10.07
C SER A 4 -17.08 5.65 9.69
N LYS A 5 -17.27 5.35 8.40
CA LYS A 5 -18.48 4.67 7.90
C LYS A 5 -18.17 3.18 7.78
N LYS A 6 -18.94 2.36 8.51
CA LYS A 6 -18.96 0.90 8.33
C LYS A 6 -20.12 0.53 7.41
N PHE A 7 -19.84 -0.24 6.38
CA PHE A 7 -20.83 -0.77 5.46
C PHE A 7 -21.27 -2.15 5.94
N ASP A 8 -22.55 -2.33 6.26
CA ASP A 8 -23.08 -3.62 6.75
C ASP A 8 -23.24 -4.66 5.63
N PHE A 9 -23.12 -4.25 4.36
CA PHE A 9 -23.13 -5.09 3.17
C PHE A 9 -22.31 -4.43 2.06
N PHE A 10 -22.01 -5.18 1.00
CA PHE A 10 -21.21 -4.69 -0.12
C PHE A 10 -22.04 -3.78 -1.06
N ASP A 11 -22.12 -2.49 -0.73
CA ASP A 11 -22.72 -1.44 -1.56
C ASP A 11 -21.68 -0.90 -2.56
N HIS A 12 -21.68 -1.40 -3.80
CA HIS A 12 -20.72 -0.98 -4.83
C HIS A 12 -20.61 0.54 -4.98
N LYS A 13 -21.75 1.25 -5.07
CA LYS A 13 -21.75 2.70 -5.32
C LYS A 13 -21.34 3.48 -4.08
N GLY A 14 -21.91 3.13 -2.92
CA GLY A 14 -21.58 3.80 -1.67
C GLY A 14 -20.13 3.60 -1.25
N ILE A 15 -19.57 2.40 -1.46
CA ILE A 15 -18.16 2.11 -1.19
C ILE A 15 -17.27 2.91 -2.14
N SER A 16 -17.56 2.91 -3.44
CA SER A 16 -16.75 3.66 -4.43
C SER A 16 -16.70 5.16 -4.12
N LEU A 17 -17.85 5.75 -3.77
CA LEU A 17 -17.93 7.16 -3.39
C LEU A 17 -17.12 7.45 -2.13
N PHE A 18 -17.23 6.58 -1.12
CA PHE A 18 -16.54 6.76 0.16
C PHE A 18 -15.02 6.57 0.01
N LEU A 19 -14.57 5.60 -0.79
CA LEU A 19 -13.16 5.44 -1.15
C LEU A 19 -12.62 6.68 -1.87
N LYS A 20 -13.39 7.25 -2.82
CA LYS A 20 -13.00 8.50 -3.50
C LYS A 20 -12.77 9.65 -2.53
N GLU A 21 -13.65 9.77 -1.54
CA GLU A 21 -13.53 10.84 -0.55
C GLU A 21 -12.37 10.60 0.43
N HIS A 22 -12.20 9.37 0.92
CA HIS A 22 -11.37 9.08 2.10
C HIS A 22 -10.17 8.16 1.88
N GLY A 23 -10.10 7.44 0.76
CA GLY A 23 -9.05 6.48 0.44
C GLY A 23 -9.14 5.16 1.22
N TYR A 24 -10.20 4.93 1.99
CA TYR A 24 -10.42 3.66 2.69
C TYR A 24 -11.93 3.41 2.89
N CYS A 25 -12.29 2.18 3.28
CA CYS A 25 -13.62 1.87 3.82
C CYS A 25 -13.55 0.70 4.80
N VAL A 26 -14.53 0.60 5.70
CA VAL A 26 -14.70 -0.58 6.57
C VAL A 26 -15.99 -1.30 6.18
N ILE A 27 -15.91 -2.62 5.98
CA ILE A 27 -17.01 -3.48 5.55
C ILE A 27 -17.22 -4.55 6.61
N LYS A 28 -18.47 -4.79 7.00
CA LYS A 28 -18.85 -5.98 7.76
C LYS A 28 -19.22 -7.09 6.77
N PRO A 29 -18.47 -8.19 6.73
CA PRO A 29 -18.83 -9.33 5.90
C PRO A 29 -20.07 -10.05 6.46
N GLN A 30 -20.64 -10.96 5.66
CA GLN A 30 -21.78 -11.78 6.07
C GLN A 30 -21.43 -12.68 7.28
N ASP A 31 -20.18 -13.15 7.34
CA ASP A 31 -19.64 -13.91 8.46
C ASP A 31 -18.12 -13.65 8.63
N HIS A 32 -17.51 -14.21 9.68
CA HIS A 32 -16.10 -13.97 10.03
C HIS A 32 -15.12 -14.98 9.39
N SER A 33 -15.59 -15.77 8.42
CA SER A 33 -14.80 -16.83 7.78
C SER A 33 -13.67 -16.28 6.91
N LEU A 34 -12.75 -17.17 6.54
CA LEU A 34 -11.69 -16.85 5.58
C LEU A 34 -12.27 -16.66 4.18
N GLU A 35 -13.31 -17.42 3.86
CA GLU A 35 -14.03 -17.43 2.59
C GLU A 35 -14.71 -16.07 2.38
N ALA A 36 -15.44 -15.56 3.37
CA ALA A 36 -16.09 -14.25 3.31
C ALA A 36 -15.06 -13.11 3.17
N PHE A 37 -13.89 -13.23 3.81
CA PHE A 37 -12.78 -12.29 3.62
C PHE A 37 -12.27 -12.29 2.19
N ARG A 38 -12.01 -13.47 1.61
CA ARG A 38 -11.53 -13.62 0.24
C ARG A 38 -12.53 -13.14 -0.79
N GLU A 39 -13.81 -13.48 -0.62
CA GLU A 39 -14.89 -13.02 -1.51
C GLU A 39 -15.01 -11.49 -1.49
N THR A 40 -14.97 -10.89 -0.30
CA THR A 40 -14.99 -9.43 -0.16
C THR A 40 -13.78 -8.78 -0.82
N ALA A 41 -12.58 -9.32 -0.59
CA ALA A 41 -11.35 -8.82 -1.18
C ALA A 41 -11.32 -8.94 -2.71
N GLY A 42 -11.83 -10.06 -3.26
CA GLY A 42 -11.89 -10.32 -4.70
C GLY A 42 -12.76 -9.31 -5.48
N LYS A 43 -13.67 -8.60 -4.81
CA LYS A 43 -14.47 -7.52 -5.41
C LYS A 43 -13.65 -6.25 -5.71
N PHE A 44 -12.41 -6.16 -5.22
CA PHE A 44 -11.51 -5.01 -5.44
C PHE A 44 -10.49 -5.24 -6.56
N GLY A 45 -10.34 -6.47 -7.06
CA GLY A 45 -9.44 -6.82 -8.16
C GLY A 45 -8.77 -8.18 -7.98
N LEU A 46 -7.75 -8.43 -8.80
CA LEU A 46 -6.96 -9.65 -8.74
C LEU A 46 -6.04 -9.65 -7.53
N ILE A 47 -5.95 -10.79 -6.83
CA ILE A 47 -5.09 -10.94 -5.66
C ILE A 47 -3.62 -10.97 -6.10
N GLN A 48 -2.80 -10.10 -5.50
CA GLN A 48 -1.35 -10.13 -5.58
C GLN A 48 -0.79 -10.92 -4.39
N PHE A 49 0.07 -11.89 -4.67
CA PHE A 49 0.61 -12.78 -3.66
C PHE A 49 1.74 -12.11 -2.88
N HIS A 50 1.98 -12.60 -1.67
CA HIS A 50 3.11 -12.19 -0.84
C HIS A 50 3.98 -13.42 -0.58
N THR A 51 5.27 -13.22 -0.31
CA THR A 51 6.19 -14.27 0.15
C THR A 51 5.73 -15.06 1.39
N LYS A 52 4.75 -14.55 2.14
CA LYS A 52 4.20 -15.11 3.37
C LYS A 52 2.76 -15.59 3.22
N SER A 53 2.18 -15.46 2.03
CA SER A 53 0.80 -15.85 1.84
C SER A 53 0.65 -17.36 1.72
N ASP A 54 -0.56 -17.85 2.01
CA ASP A 54 -0.98 -19.18 1.57
C ASP A 54 -1.14 -19.25 0.04
N GLU A 55 -1.59 -20.41 -0.44
CA GLU A 55 -1.90 -20.67 -1.85
C GLU A 55 -3.03 -19.79 -2.42
N HIS A 56 -3.69 -19.02 -1.58
CA HIS A 56 -4.77 -18.11 -1.94
C HIS A 56 -4.40 -16.63 -1.79
N GLY A 57 -3.14 -16.32 -1.47
CA GLY A 57 -2.65 -14.96 -1.31
C GLY A 57 -2.89 -14.35 0.09
N VAL A 58 -3.49 -15.09 1.02
CA VAL A 58 -3.80 -14.58 2.37
C VAL A 58 -2.59 -14.70 3.28
N VAL A 59 -2.23 -13.59 3.95
CA VAL A 59 -1.20 -13.54 4.98
C VAL A 59 -1.86 -13.46 6.36
N GLY A 60 -1.45 -14.30 7.31
CA GLY A 60 -1.91 -14.24 8.70
C GLY A 60 -3.22 -14.99 8.98
N GLY A 61 -3.81 -14.76 10.16
CA GLY A 61 -5.02 -15.46 10.62
C GLY A 61 -4.79 -16.85 11.25
N GLY A 62 -3.54 -17.30 11.35
CA GLY A 62 -3.13 -18.60 11.90
C GLY A 62 -1.65 -18.59 12.32
N GLU A 63 -1.06 -19.77 12.50
CA GLU A 63 0.40 -19.88 12.67
C GLU A 63 1.11 -19.43 11.38
N PRO A 64 2.27 -18.73 11.46
CA PRO A 64 2.99 -18.30 10.28
C PRO A 64 3.37 -19.49 9.41
N ILE A 65 3.01 -19.44 8.12
CA ILE A 65 3.28 -20.48 7.12
C ILE A 65 4.80 -20.64 6.91
N ASN A 66 5.55 -19.54 7.02
CA ASN A 66 7.01 -19.49 6.96
C ASN A 66 7.54 -18.71 8.19
N LYS A 67 8.62 -19.19 8.80
CA LYS A 67 9.27 -18.61 9.99
C LYS A 67 10.65 -17.98 9.72
N ASP A 68 11.14 -17.99 8.48
CA ASP A 68 12.44 -17.42 8.07
C ASP A 68 12.53 -15.92 8.40
N TRP A 69 11.41 -15.21 8.39
CA TRP A 69 11.32 -13.81 8.82
C TRP A 69 11.79 -13.57 10.26
N GLN A 70 11.79 -14.60 11.12
CA GLN A 70 12.27 -14.46 12.51
C GLN A 70 13.76 -14.12 12.56
N SER A 71 14.52 -14.54 11.54
CA SER A 71 15.93 -14.16 11.38
C SER A 71 16.11 -12.71 10.91
N PHE A 72 15.05 -12.08 10.41
CA PHE A 72 15.02 -10.71 9.86
C PHE A 72 13.93 -9.88 10.55
N LYS A 73 13.75 -10.06 11.86
CA LYS A 73 12.60 -9.54 12.61
C LYS A 73 12.39 -8.02 12.45
N ASP A 74 13.48 -7.27 12.30
CA ASP A 74 13.47 -5.82 12.11
C ASP A 74 12.88 -5.41 10.75
N ASP A 75 12.87 -6.29 9.74
CA ASP A 75 12.25 -6.02 8.44
C ASP A 75 10.73 -6.35 8.41
N TYR A 76 10.18 -6.86 9.51
CA TYR A 76 8.82 -7.38 9.62
C TYR A 76 8.04 -6.78 10.81
N HIS A 77 8.08 -5.46 10.95
CA HIS A 77 7.40 -4.71 12.02
C HIS A 77 5.89 -5.02 12.20
N GLY A 78 5.20 -5.43 11.12
CA GLY A 78 3.79 -5.83 11.18
C GLY A 78 3.50 -7.02 12.12
N GLU A 79 4.50 -7.84 12.43
CA GLU A 79 4.40 -9.01 13.33
C GLU A 79 4.75 -8.66 14.79
N LEU A 80 5.23 -7.45 15.05
CA LEU A 80 5.65 -7.00 16.37
C LEU A 80 4.48 -6.42 17.15
N SER A 81 4.62 -6.35 18.46
CA SER A 81 3.66 -5.68 19.36
C SER A 81 3.94 -4.19 19.55
N SER A 82 5.10 -3.69 19.10
CA SER A 82 5.48 -2.28 19.11
C SER A 82 4.59 -1.44 18.20
N ASP A 83 4.74 -0.12 18.23
CA ASP A 83 4.13 0.74 17.22
C ASP A 83 4.59 0.33 15.82
N PHE A 84 3.66 0.40 14.87
CA PHE A 84 3.97 0.28 13.45
C PHE A 84 3.63 1.62 12.79
N PHE A 85 4.67 2.37 12.44
CA PHE A 85 4.54 3.73 11.93
C PHE A 85 3.83 3.79 10.56
N PRO A 86 3.26 4.95 10.18
CA PRO A 86 2.61 5.14 8.89
C PRO A 86 3.46 4.70 7.71
N HIS A 87 2.92 3.81 6.88
CA HIS A 87 3.59 3.31 5.68
C HIS A 87 2.60 2.86 4.61
N THR A 88 3.12 2.68 3.39
CA THR A 88 2.48 1.94 2.31
C THR A 88 3.14 0.57 2.16
N ASP A 89 2.31 -0.44 1.91
CA ASP A 89 2.74 -1.82 1.74
C ASP A 89 3.37 -2.04 0.36
N GLY A 90 4.34 -2.96 0.26
CA GLY A 90 4.97 -3.32 -1.01
C GLY A 90 5.90 -2.25 -1.60
N SER A 91 6.33 -1.23 -0.83
CA SER A 91 7.20 -0.15 -1.30
C SER A 91 8.57 -0.59 -1.87
N PHE A 92 8.97 -1.85 -1.69
CA PHE A 92 10.17 -2.44 -2.28
C PHE A 92 9.90 -3.16 -3.62
N LEU A 93 8.63 -3.22 -4.07
CA LEU A 93 8.25 -3.87 -5.31
C LEU A 93 8.42 -2.92 -6.51
N ASN A 94 9.34 -3.28 -7.39
CA ASN A 94 9.51 -2.70 -8.72
C ASN A 94 10.28 -3.67 -9.61
N GLY A 95 9.62 -4.70 -10.11
CA GLY A 95 10.30 -5.80 -10.82
C GLY A 95 9.42 -6.52 -11.83
N MET A 96 9.77 -7.77 -12.14
CA MET A 96 9.02 -8.61 -13.07
C MET A 96 8.64 -9.95 -12.44
N ALA A 97 7.35 -10.24 -12.38
CA ALA A 97 6.82 -11.55 -12.04
C ALA A 97 6.35 -12.28 -13.31
N TYR A 98 6.36 -13.62 -13.28
CA TYR A 98 5.87 -14.43 -14.39
C TYR A 98 4.45 -14.90 -14.13
N VAL A 99 3.52 -14.39 -14.93
CA VAL A 99 2.11 -14.78 -14.89
C VAL A 99 1.82 -15.49 -16.20
N ASP A 100 1.49 -16.78 -16.14
CA ASP A 100 1.17 -17.62 -17.30
C ASP A 100 2.24 -17.58 -18.41
N GLY A 101 3.50 -17.74 -18.01
CA GLY A 101 4.65 -17.75 -18.92
C GLY A 101 5.05 -16.38 -19.47
N THR A 102 4.35 -15.31 -19.07
CA THR A 102 4.61 -13.94 -19.52
C THR A 102 5.19 -13.10 -18.40
N ALA A 103 6.26 -12.35 -18.68
CA ALA A 103 6.81 -11.40 -17.72
C ALA A 103 5.90 -10.18 -17.61
N LYS A 104 5.42 -9.89 -16.40
CA LYS A 104 4.59 -8.72 -16.08
C LYS A 104 5.28 -7.86 -15.03
N LYS A 105 5.12 -6.55 -15.14
CA LYS A 105 5.55 -5.62 -14.10
C LYS A 105 4.86 -5.97 -12.79
N ILE A 106 5.63 -5.97 -11.70
CA ILE A 106 5.10 -6.04 -10.35
C ILE A 106 5.43 -4.73 -9.62
N THR A 107 4.39 -4.13 -9.07
CA THR A 107 4.42 -2.85 -8.36
C THR A 107 3.84 -3.03 -6.95
N PRO A 108 3.89 -2.01 -6.07
CA PRO A 108 3.14 -2.02 -4.83
C PRO A 108 1.66 -2.27 -5.12
N PRO A 109 0.96 -3.02 -4.27
CA PRO A 109 -0.45 -3.34 -4.50
C PRO A 109 -1.32 -2.08 -4.46
N LYS A 110 -2.38 -2.03 -5.26
CA LYS A 110 -3.31 -0.88 -5.28
C LYS A 110 -4.22 -0.84 -4.06
N PHE A 111 -4.55 -2.00 -3.51
CA PHE A 111 -5.25 -2.11 -2.23
C PHE A 111 -4.52 -3.03 -1.26
N VAL A 112 -4.62 -2.65 0.01
CA VAL A 112 -4.31 -3.52 1.15
C VAL A 112 -5.61 -3.73 1.91
N ILE A 113 -5.95 -4.99 2.13
CA ILE A 113 -7.21 -5.37 2.77
C ILE A 113 -6.91 -6.19 4.01
N LEU A 114 -7.42 -5.74 5.17
CA LEU A 114 -7.19 -6.35 6.48
C LEU A 114 -8.51 -6.83 7.08
N GLN A 115 -8.57 -8.07 7.58
CA GLN A 115 -9.67 -8.53 8.42
C GLN A 115 -9.20 -8.71 9.86
N CYS A 116 -9.94 -8.13 10.81
CA CYS A 116 -9.74 -8.41 12.22
C CYS A 116 -10.26 -9.82 12.55
N VAL A 117 -9.38 -10.73 12.96
CA VAL A 117 -9.78 -12.07 13.44
C VAL A 117 -9.97 -12.05 14.95
N SER A 118 -9.05 -11.40 15.66
CA SER A 118 -9.17 -11.17 17.11
C SER A 118 -8.37 -9.94 17.54
N LYS A 119 -8.85 -9.28 18.60
CA LYS A 119 -8.22 -8.10 19.21
C LYS A 119 -7.18 -8.52 20.27
N PRO A 120 -6.14 -7.71 20.51
CA PRO A 120 -5.27 -7.88 21.67
C PRO A 120 -6.03 -7.62 22.98
N GLU A 121 -5.37 -7.82 24.13
CA GLU A 121 -5.92 -7.46 25.44
C GLU A 121 -6.06 -5.94 25.59
N SER A 122 -5.08 -5.17 25.10
CA SER A 122 -5.13 -3.70 25.09
C SER A 122 -4.30 -3.09 23.94
N GLY A 123 -4.70 -1.89 23.50
CA GLY A 123 -4.06 -1.16 22.40
C GLY A 123 -4.33 -1.79 21.03
N GLY A 124 -3.44 -1.53 20.06
CA GLY A 124 -3.50 -2.19 18.75
C GLY A 124 -4.51 -1.60 17.76
N ASP A 125 -5.12 -0.48 18.10
CA ASP A 125 -5.95 0.29 17.18
C ASP A 125 -5.13 0.72 15.96
N ASN A 126 -5.77 0.67 14.80
CA ASN A 126 -5.17 1.11 13.56
C ASN A 126 -5.44 2.61 13.39
N PHE A 127 -4.59 3.27 12.61
CA PHE A 127 -4.88 4.61 12.16
C PHE A 127 -4.32 4.83 10.76
N LEU A 128 -4.93 5.76 10.05
CA LEU A 128 -4.62 6.06 8.67
C LEU A 128 -4.16 7.50 8.55
N VAL A 129 -3.24 7.77 7.63
CA VAL A 129 -2.80 9.12 7.26
C VAL A 129 -3.12 9.33 5.79
N ASP A 130 -3.89 10.38 5.47
CA ASP A 130 -4.36 10.63 4.10
C ASP A 130 -3.29 11.34 3.26
N GLY A 131 -2.63 10.60 2.36
CA GLY A 131 -1.60 11.14 1.48
C GLY A 131 -2.11 12.19 0.49
N GLN A 132 -3.40 12.19 0.13
CA GLN A 132 -3.97 13.28 -0.69
C GLN A 132 -3.94 14.60 0.07
N LYS A 133 -4.26 14.59 1.37
CA LYS A 133 -4.18 15.80 2.21
C LYS A 133 -2.75 16.27 2.36
N ILE A 134 -1.81 15.35 2.60
CA ILE A 134 -0.38 15.67 2.67
C ILE A 134 0.08 16.34 1.36
N TYR A 135 -0.22 15.72 0.23
CA TYR A 135 0.15 16.23 -1.09
C TYR A 135 -0.41 17.64 -1.31
N ASN A 136 -1.71 17.86 -1.05
CA ASN A 136 -2.34 19.15 -1.23
C ASN A 136 -1.75 20.25 -0.32
N ASP A 137 -1.41 19.91 0.92
CA ASP A 137 -0.77 20.83 1.87
C ASP A 137 0.64 21.19 1.43
N LEU A 138 1.47 20.19 1.11
CA LEU A 138 2.81 20.40 0.57
C LEU A 138 2.80 21.24 -0.72
N LEU A 139 1.86 20.96 -1.62
CA LEU A 139 1.71 21.71 -2.88
C LEU A 139 1.37 23.19 -2.63
N SER A 140 0.59 23.48 -1.60
CA SER A 140 0.13 24.83 -1.29
C SER A 140 1.15 25.62 -0.46
N ASN A 141 1.85 24.95 0.44
CA ASN A 141 2.60 25.59 1.52
C ASN A 141 4.10 25.28 1.52
N HIS A 142 4.52 24.17 0.90
CA HIS A 142 5.89 23.64 0.95
C HIS A 142 6.35 23.07 -0.40
N ALA A 143 6.19 23.85 -1.48
CA ALA A 143 6.44 23.40 -2.85
C ALA A 143 7.88 22.89 -3.09
N ASP A 144 8.89 23.48 -2.45
CA ASP A 144 10.28 23.01 -2.56
C ASP A 144 10.48 21.62 -1.91
N THR A 145 9.83 21.39 -0.76
CA THR A 145 9.80 20.07 -0.11
C THR A 145 9.09 19.06 -1.00
N LEU A 146 7.95 19.44 -1.59
CA LEU A 146 7.23 18.58 -2.52
C LEU A 146 8.08 18.23 -3.74
N LYS A 147 8.77 19.22 -4.32
CA LYS A 147 9.69 19.02 -5.46
C LYS A 147 10.70 17.93 -5.16
N ILE A 148 11.38 18.00 -4.02
CA ILE A 148 12.35 16.98 -3.58
C ILE A 148 11.67 15.61 -3.43
N LEU A 149 10.48 15.54 -2.84
CA LEU A 149 9.73 14.30 -2.62
C LEU A 149 9.17 13.68 -3.90
N MET A 150 9.04 14.46 -4.98
CA MET A 150 8.62 14.00 -6.31
C MET A 150 9.80 13.63 -7.21
N THR A 151 11.03 13.99 -6.85
CA THR A 151 12.23 13.70 -7.64
C THR A 151 12.60 12.22 -7.53
N SER A 152 12.67 11.54 -8.68
CA SER A 152 13.19 10.16 -8.76
C SER A 152 14.61 10.10 -8.18
N GLY A 153 14.85 9.12 -7.30
CA GLY A 153 16.09 9.01 -6.53
C GLY A 153 16.01 9.63 -5.13
N SER A 154 14.90 10.27 -4.75
CA SER A 154 14.73 10.80 -3.39
C SER A 154 14.63 9.71 -2.33
N VAL A 155 14.29 8.47 -2.73
CA VAL A 155 14.22 7.32 -1.83
C VAL A 155 14.50 6.02 -2.59
N THR A 156 15.10 5.06 -1.88
CA THR A 156 15.31 3.67 -2.30
C THR A 156 14.74 2.76 -1.22
N TYR A 157 14.10 1.66 -1.64
CA TYR A 157 13.59 0.65 -0.71
C TYR A 157 14.32 -0.66 -0.91
N CYS A 158 14.83 -1.22 0.18
CA CYS A 158 15.51 -2.51 0.21
C CYS A 158 14.88 -3.38 1.29
N ARG A 159 14.42 -4.58 0.91
CA ARG A 159 13.89 -5.56 1.84
C ARG A 159 14.15 -6.95 1.31
N ASP A 160 14.66 -7.84 2.16
CA ASP A 160 15.07 -9.19 1.78
C ASP A 160 16.05 -9.14 0.57
N ASP A 161 15.70 -9.82 -0.52
CA ASP A 161 16.43 -9.86 -1.79
C ASP A 161 15.84 -8.90 -2.85
N LEU A 162 15.01 -7.94 -2.43
CA LEU A 162 14.30 -7.00 -3.30
C LEU A 162 14.83 -5.58 -3.11
N LEU A 163 15.05 -4.92 -4.24
CA LEU A 163 15.57 -3.57 -4.30
C LEU A 163 14.76 -2.75 -5.31
N SER A 164 14.29 -1.58 -4.86
CA SER A 164 13.61 -0.58 -5.69
C SER A 164 14.38 0.73 -5.59
N ILE A 165 15.26 0.97 -6.57
CA ILE A 165 16.12 2.16 -6.67
C ILE A 165 15.37 3.28 -7.41
N ASP A 166 15.86 4.51 -7.29
CA ASP A 166 15.42 5.67 -8.06
C ASP A 166 13.93 5.99 -7.91
N CYS A 167 13.37 5.69 -6.73
CA CYS A 167 11.97 5.99 -6.44
C CYS A 167 11.80 7.45 -6.00
N ALA A 168 10.57 7.93 -6.11
CA ALA A 168 10.09 9.16 -5.47
C ALA A 168 9.10 8.79 -4.35
N VAL A 169 8.93 9.68 -3.37
CA VAL A 169 7.89 9.50 -2.33
C VAL A 169 6.51 9.74 -2.94
N PHE A 170 6.36 10.79 -3.74
CA PHE A 170 5.18 11.00 -4.57
C PHE A 170 5.55 10.71 -6.02
N GLU A 171 5.15 9.55 -6.52
CA GLU A 171 5.53 9.06 -7.84
C GLU A 171 4.37 9.20 -8.82
N LYS A 172 4.64 9.77 -10.00
CA LYS A 172 3.65 9.91 -11.06
C LYS A 172 3.30 8.55 -11.66
N ILE A 173 2.01 8.22 -11.69
CA ILE A 173 1.48 7.04 -12.40
C ILE A 173 1.10 7.45 -13.81
N ASP A 174 0.34 8.53 -13.94
CA ASP A 174 -0.09 9.15 -15.18
C ASP A 174 -0.25 10.67 -14.98
N ASP A 175 -0.81 11.38 -15.96
CA ASP A 175 -0.92 12.84 -15.93
C ASP A 175 -1.77 13.40 -14.80
N ASP A 176 -2.75 12.64 -14.31
CA ASP A 176 -3.69 13.08 -13.29
C ASP A 176 -3.54 12.33 -11.96
N THR A 177 -2.76 11.25 -11.94
CA THR A 177 -2.65 10.33 -10.79
C THR A 177 -1.21 10.16 -10.31
N LEU A 178 -1.02 10.33 -9.00
CA LEU A 178 0.20 10.01 -8.28
C LEU A 178 -0.04 8.81 -7.34
N ARG A 179 1.03 8.14 -6.93
CA ARG A 179 1.05 7.31 -5.72
C ARG A 179 1.96 7.89 -4.67
N ILE A 180 1.61 7.69 -3.40
CA ILE A 180 2.56 7.80 -2.31
C ILE A 180 3.24 6.44 -2.08
N ARG A 181 4.57 6.46 -1.96
CA ARG A 181 5.40 5.34 -1.53
C ARG A 181 6.20 5.82 -0.34
N TYR A 182 5.87 5.33 0.85
CA TYR A 182 6.49 5.82 2.08
C TYR A 182 6.62 4.71 3.12
N ARG A 183 7.80 4.60 3.74
CA ARG A 183 8.06 3.79 4.93
C ARG A 183 9.06 4.54 5.80
N TYR A 184 8.81 4.61 7.10
CA TYR A 184 9.74 5.20 8.06
C TYR A 184 10.33 4.10 8.94
N ASP A 185 11.19 3.27 8.34
CA ASP A 185 11.92 2.19 9.01
C ASP A 185 13.24 1.87 8.28
N SER A 186 13.97 0.85 8.74
CA SER A 186 15.29 0.45 8.22
C SER A 186 15.30 0.00 6.76
N THR A 187 14.14 -0.19 6.14
CA THR A 187 14.04 -0.60 4.73
C THR A 187 14.07 0.58 3.76
N ALA A 188 13.95 1.82 4.25
CA ALA A 188 13.99 3.03 3.45
C ALA A 188 15.36 3.70 3.53
N PHE A 189 15.97 3.92 2.37
CA PHE A 189 17.27 4.56 2.20
C PHE A 189 17.06 5.87 1.46
N ILE A 190 17.63 6.95 1.99
CA ILE A 190 17.48 8.30 1.44
C ILE A 190 18.86 8.90 1.19
N PRO A 191 19.08 9.58 0.06
CA PRO A 191 20.29 10.35 -0.13
C PRO A 191 20.27 11.61 0.75
N GLU A 192 21.45 12.13 1.06
CA GLU A 192 21.62 13.29 1.95
C GLU A 192 20.76 14.49 1.51
N TRP A 193 20.72 14.76 0.20
CA TRP A 193 19.96 15.88 -0.36
C TRP A 193 18.45 15.78 -0.15
N ALA A 194 17.90 14.58 0.04
CA ALA A 194 16.47 14.35 0.27
C ALA A 194 16.10 14.25 1.76
N ASN A 195 17.08 14.20 2.66
CA ASN A 195 16.87 13.85 4.06
C ASN A 195 15.89 14.78 4.78
N ALA A 196 16.07 16.09 4.65
CA ALA A 196 15.20 17.07 5.28
C ALA A 196 13.75 16.94 4.81
N ALA A 197 13.53 16.73 3.50
CA ALA A 197 12.19 16.60 2.94
C ALA A 197 11.51 15.29 3.35
N PHE A 198 12.26 14.19 3.39
CA PHE A 198 11.72 12.90 3.84
C PHE A 198 11.31 12.93 5.33
N ASN A 199 12.16 13.52 6.17
CA ASN A 199 11.88 13.72 7.59
C ASN A 199 10.75 14.73 7.85
N TYR A 200 10.52 15.65 6.92
CA TYR A 200 9.40 16.58 7.00
C TYR A 200 8.05 15.83 7.11
N ILE A 201 7.86 14.77 6.32
CA ILE A 201 6.63 13.97 6.39
C ILE A 201 6.42 13.39 7.80
N GLN A 202 7.48 12.77 8.33
CA GLN A 202 7.43 12.16 9.64
C GLN A 202 7.13 13.17 10.75
N ASN A 203 7.78 14.33 10.69
CA ASN A 203 7.70 15.34 11.75
C ASN A 203 6.40 16.15 11.73
N HIS A 204 5.79 16.33 10.56
CA HIS A 204 4.63 17.23 10.39
C HIS A 204 3.30 16.53 10.14
N TYR A 205 3.31 15.31 9.60
CA TYR A 205 2.09 14.61 9.18
C TYR A 205 1.85 13.28 9.90
N SER A 206 2.88 12.45 10.12
CA SER A 206 2.72 11.07 10.61
C SER A 206 2.04 10.94 11.98
N SER A 207 2.13 11.97 12.83
CA SER A 207 1.52 12.03 14.17
C SER A 207 0.50 13.16 14.33
N ASN A 208 0.16 13.86 13.24
CA ASN A 208 -0.69 15.05 13.28
C ASN A 208 -2.18 14.69 13.14
N GLU A 209 -2.97 15.02 14.17
CA GLU A 209 -4.40 14.70 14.26
C GLU A 209 -5.24 15.24 13.09
N ASN A 210 -4.79 16.31 12.42
CA ASN A 210 -5.50 16.87 11.25
C ASN A 210 -5.43 15.95 10.02
N TYR A 211 -4.44 15.07 9.98
CA TYR A 211 -4.18 14.12 8.89
C TYR A 211 -4.55 12.68 9.26
N ILE A 212 -4.65 12.41 10.56
CA ILE A 212 -4.91 11.08 11.10
C ILE A 212 -6.41 10.77 11.16
N THR A 213 -6.76 9.56 10.72
CA THR A 213 -8.08 8.96 10.96
C THR A 213 -7.90 7.70 11.80
N PRO A 214 -8.33 7.69 13.08
CA PRO A 214 -8.30 6.47 13.90
C PRO A 214 -9.33 5.44 13.39
N ILE A 215 -8.94 4.17 13.38
CA ILE A 215 -9.73 3.03 12.89
C ILE A 215 -9.74 1.91 13.94
N SER A 216 -10.90 1.70 14.54
CA SER A 216 -11.14 0.55 15.42
C SER A 216 -11.97 -0.52 14.70
N LEU A 217 -11.44 -1.74 14.71
CA LEU A 217 -12.02 -2.91 14.06
C LEU A 217 -12.49 -3.90 15.13
N GLU A 218 -13.72 -4.38 14.97
CA GLU A 218 -14.22 -5.53 15.71
C GLU A 218 -13.89 -6.83 14.96
N PRO A 219 -13.80 -7.98 15.65
CA PRO A 219 -13.64 -9.27 14.99
C PRO A 219 -14.68 -9.46 13.88
N GLY A 220 -14.22 -9.77 12.67
CA GLY A 220 -15.03 -9.85 11.46
C GLY A 220 -14.88 -8.65 10.54
N ASP A 221 -14.69 -7.43 11.07
CA ASP A 221 -14.58 -6.21 10.25
C ASP A 221 -13.42 -6.32 9.24
N ILE A 222 -13.68 -5.85 8.03
CA ILE A 222 -12.72 -5.78 6.91
C ILE A 222 -12.41 -4.31 6.61
N LEU A 223 -11.16 -3.91 6.80
CA LEU A 223 -10.64 -2.61 6.38
C LEU A 223 -10.01 -2.73 4.99
N VAL A 224 -10.51 -1.96 4.04
CA VAL A 224 -9.95 -1.82 2.69
C VAL A 224 -9.29 -0.45 2.59
N MET A 225 -8.05 -0.41 2.12
CA MET A 225 -7.26 0.82 2.00
C MET A 225 -6.71 0.96 0.59
N ASP A 226 -6.90 2.12 -0.02
CA ASP A 226 -6.17 2.56 -1.20
C ASP A 226 -4.70 2.74 -0.82
N ASN A 227 -3.89 1.75 -1.13
CA ASN A 227 -2.49 1.72 -0.73
C ASN A 227 -1.62 2.64 -1.61
N LEU A 228 -2.17 3.23 -2.67
CA LEU A 228 -1.51 4.25 -3.47
C LEU A 228 -1.73 5.66 -2.91
N ARG A 229 -2.66 5.84 -1.95
CA ARG A 229 -3.00 7.13 -1.34
C ARG A 229 -2.79 7.16 0.17
N VAL A 230 -3.20 6.11 0.87
CA VAL A 230 -3.32 6.11 2.33
C VAL A 230 -2.15 5.37 2.96
N LEU A 231 -1.47 6.02 3.91
CA LEU A 231 -0.53 5.35 4.79
C LEU A 231 -1.32 4.72 5.94
N HIS A 232 -0.95 3.51 6.31
CA HIS A 232 -1.57 2.82 7.43
C HIS A 232 -0.56 2.53 8.54
N ALA A 233 -1.07 2.50 9.77
CA ALA A 233 -0.29 2.39 10.97
C ALA A 233 -1.08 1.67 12.07
N ARG A 234 -0.38 1.31 13.14
CA ARG A 234 -0.96 0.65 14.30
C ARG A 234 -0.26 1.09 15.57
N HIS A 235 -1.03 1.43 16.60
CA HIS A 235 -0.47 1.64 17.93
C HIS A 235 0.02 0.34 18.57
N LYS A 236 1.03 0.44 19.43
CA LYS A 236 1.51 -0.69 20.24
C LYS A 236 0.36 -1.41 20.95
N PHE A 237 0.51 -2.71 21.16
CA PHE A 237 -0.47 -3.52 21.86
C PHE A 237 0.18 -4.50 22.83
N ILE A 238 -0.65 -5.02 23.73
CA ILE A 238 -0.28 -6.08 24.65
C ILE A 238 -1.25 -7.23 24.43
N ASP A 239 -0.71 -8.40 24.08
CA ASP A 239 -1.47 -9.65 24.06
C ASP A 239 -1.61 -10.20 25.48
N GLY A 240 -2.73 -10.86 25.73
CA GLY A 240 -3.02 -11.57 26.97
C GLY A 240 -3.55 -12.96 26.66
N ASN A 241 -4.69 -13.30 27.27
CA ASN A 241 -5.43 -14.51 26.90
C ASN A 241 -5.99 -14.41 25.48
N LYS A 242 -6.23 -13.18 25.01
CA LYS A 242 -6.54 -12.86 23.61
C LYS A 242 -5.26 -12.39 22.92
N LYS A 243 -4.98 -12.98 21.76
CA LYS A 243 -3.89 -12.56 20.87
C LYS A 243 -4.47 -11.77 19.72
N ARG A 244 -3.82 -10.67 19.32
CA ARG A 244 -4.17 -9.97 18.10
C ARG A 244 -3.93 -10.89 16.90
N LYS A 245 -4.97 -11.08 16.07
CA LYS A 245 -4.86 -11.81 14.80
C LYS A 245 -5.53 -11.01 13.70
N VAL A 246 -4.83 -10.86 12.59
CA VAL A 246 -5.29 -10.18 11.40
C VAL A 246 -4.97 -11.04 10.19
N ARG A 247 -5.87 -11.05 9.21
CA ARG A 247 -5.60 -11.55 7.86
C ARG A 247 -5.37 -10.38 6.93
N ARG A 248 -4.46 -10.52 5.98
CA ARG A 248 -4.16 -9.51 4.97
C ARG A 248 -4.21 -10.12 3.57
N LEU A 249 -4.77 -9.36 2.64
CA LEU A 249 -4.66 -9.57 1.20
C LEU A 249 -4.14 -8.32 0.52
N TRP A 250 -3.42 -8.53 -0.57
CA TRP A 250 -2.98 -7.48 -1.49
C TRP A 250 -3.75 -7.63 -2.80
N ILE A 251 -4.16 -6.50 -3.38
CA ILE A 251 -4.78 -6.46 -4.69
C ILE A 251 -3.78 -5.86 -5.68
N ALA A 252 -3.56 -6.57 -6.78
CA ALA A 252 -2.67 -6.15 -7.85
C ALA A 252 -3.09 -4.81 -8.43
N ASP A 253 -2.09 -4.01 -8.78
CA ASP A 253 -2.27 -2.82 -9.61
C ASP A 253 -2.88 -3.20 -10.97
N ASP A 254 -3.76 -2.35 -11.48
CA ASP A 254 -4.38 -2.54 -12.80
C ASP A 254 -3.35 -2.30 -13.91
N SER A 255 -2.25 -1.60 -13.62
CA SER A 255 -1.16 -1.40 -14.56
C SER A 255 -0.41 -2.71 -14.84
N SER A 256 -0.74 -3.37 -15.97
CA SER A 256 -0.10 -4.62 -16.38
C SER A 256 0.83 -4.41 -17.58
N ALA A 257 1.96 -3.71 -17.37
CA ALA A 257 2.99 -3.67 -18.39
C ALA A 257 3.55 -5.10 -18.60
N THR A 258 3.40 -5.62 -19.81
CA THR A 258 4.00 -6.89 -20.23
C THR A 258 5.37 -6.64 -20.83
N PHE A 259 6.36 -7.39 -20.37
CA PHE A 259 7.71 -7.30 -20.87
C PHE A 259 8.06 -8.48 -21.76
N LYS A 260 8.71 -8.16 -22.86
CA LYS A 260 9.45 -9.09 -23.69
C LYS A 260 10.87 -8.54 -23.86
N ASN A 261 11.82 -9.44 -24.06
CA ASN A 261 13.15 -9.04 -24.49
C ASN A 261 13.11 -8.53 -25.94
N ILE A 262 14.22 -7.99 -26.43
CA ILE A 262 14.33 -7.45 -27.80
C ILE A 262 14.13 -8.50 -28.91
N LEU A 263 14.11 -9.79 -28.55
CA LEU A 263 13.85 -10.92 -29.44
C LEU A 263 12.39 -11.39 -29.38
N ASP A 264 11.49 -10.61 -28.78
CA ASP A 264 10.06 -10.92 -28.58
C ASP A 264 9.79 -12.16 -27.69
N GLN A 265 10.70 -12.44 -26.75
CA GLN A 265 10.58 -13.58 -25.81
C GLN A 265 10.42 -13.11 -24.36
N SER A 266 9.82 -13.94 -23.52
CA SER A 266 9.80 -13.74 -22.05
C SER A 266 10.59 -14.87 -21.35
N PRO A 267 11.93 -14.93 -21.49
CA PRO A 267 12.71 -15.96 -20.83
C PRO A 267 12.89 -15.65 -19.35
N MET A 268 12.52 -16.59 -18.48
CA MET A 268 12.77 -16.45 -17.05
C MET A 268 14.28 -16.41 -16.77
N ARG A 269 14.72 -15.37 -16.05
CA ARG A 269 16.12 -15.18 -15.65
C ARG A 269 16.25 -15.30 -14.14
N ARG A 270 17.45 -15.69 -13.67
CA ARG A 270 17.77 -15.80 -12.24
C ARG A 270 17.43 -14.52 -11.45
N ALA A 271 17.64 -13.35 -12.04
CA ALA A 271 17.32 -12.05 -11.43
C ALA A 271 15.82 -11.85 -11.13
N MET A 272 14.93 -12.67 -11.70
CA MET A 272 13.48 -12.59 -11.50
C MET A 272 12.96 -13.58 -10.46
N LEU A 273 13.81 -14.50 -9.98
CA LEU A 273 13.42 -15.49 -8.96
C LEU A 273 12.86 -14.83 -7.67
N PRO A 274 13.43 -13.71 -7.15
CA PRO A 274 12.87 -13.04 -5.98
C PRO A 274 11.40 -12.64 -6.13
N PHE A 275 10.98 -12.27 -7.35
CA PHE A 275 9.64 -11.79 -7.64
C PHE A 275 8.61 -12.90 -7.89
N GLN A 276 9.03 -14.16 -8.05
CA GLN A 276 8.11 -15.28 -8.34
C GLN A 276 7.02 -15.47 -7.28
N LYS A 277 7.36 -15.18 -6.02
CA LYS A 277 6.43 -15.28 -4.89
C LYS A 277 5.36 -14.19 -4.89
N TYR A 278 5.53 -13.13 -5.68
CA TYR A 278 4.58 -12.03 -5.82
C TYR A 278 3.70 -12.19 -7.07
N ASN A 279 3.33 -13.41 -7.42
CA ASN A 279 2.46 -13.71 -8.56
C ASN A 279 1.08 -13.04 -8.41
N ILE A 280 0.29 -13.01 -9.49
CA ILE A 280 -1.07 -12.46 -9.52
C ILE A 280 -2.05 -13.61 -9.78
N ALA A 281 -3.13 -13.68 -9.00
CA ALA A 281 -4.19 -14.68 -9.18
C ALA A 281 -4.78 -14.62 -10.59
N ARG A 282 -5.11 -15.79 -11.15
CA ARG A 282 -5.80 -15.88 -12.44
C ARG A 282 -7.23 -15.37 -12.35
N HIS A 283 -7.72 -14.84 -13.46
CA HIS A 283 -9.07 -14.32 -13.62
C HIS A 283 -10.16 -15.42 -13.54
N GLU A 284 -9.77 -16.70 -13.66
CA GLU A 284 -10.66 -17.87 -13.72
C GLU A 284 -11.56 -18.03 -12.48
N ASN A 285 -11.30 -17.28 -11.39
CA ASN A 285 -12.10 -17.30 -10.16
C ASN A 285 -12.88 -15.99 -9.87
N ALA A 286 -12.92 -15.03 -10.79
CA ALA A 286 -13.59 -13.74 -10.57
C ALA A 286 -14.87 -13.62 -11.41
N GLU A 287 -15.94 -14.31 -11.01
CA GLU A 287 -17.32 -14.06 -11.53
C GLU A 287 -17.90 -12.69 -11.10
N HIS A 288 -17.10 -11.85 -10.45
CA HIS A 288 -17.57 -10.64 -9.78
C HIS A 288 -17.11 -9.40 -10.57
N SER A 289 -18.03 -8.46 -10.80
CA SER A 289 -17.67 -7.13 -11.28
C SER A 289 -16.82 -6.42 -10.22
N PHE A 290 -15.62 -5.98 -10.59
CA PHE A 290 -14.78 -5.20 -9.70
C PHE A 290 -15.42 -3.84 -9.37
N ILE A 291 -15.04 -3.29 -8.23
CA ILE A 291 -15.44 -1.94 -7.84
C ILE A 291 -14.92 -0.89 -8.83
N GLU A 292 -15.76 0.09 -9.14
CA GLU A 292 -15.40 1.20 -10.03
C GLU A 292 -14.72 2.31 -9.20
N TYR A 293 -13.42 2.17 -8.98
CA TYR A 293 -12.60 3.11 -8.23
C TYR A 293 -11.17 3.17 -8.77
N THR A 294 -10.67 4.38 -9.00
CA THR A 294 -9.27 4.63 -9.38
C THR A 294 -8.46 4.98 -8.15
N CYS A 295 -7.55 4.07 -7.75
CA CYS A 295 -6.63 4.28 -6.64
C CYS A 295 -5.62 5.40 -6.92
N GLY A 296 -5.14 6.03 -5.85
CA GLY A 296 -4.07 7.03 -5.89
C GLY A 296 -4.48 8.42 -5.42
N ILE A 297 -3.50 9.32 -5.50
CA ILE A 297 -3.64 10.74 -5.25
C ILE A 297 -3.99 11.40 -6.57
N HIS A 298 -5.11 12.12 -6.59
CA HIS A 298 -5.63 12.79 -7.78
C HIS A 298 -5.14 14.24 -7.79
N CYS A 299 -4.37 14.60 -8.81
CA CYS A 299 -3.90 15.95 -9.05
C CYS A 299 -5.11 16.82 -9.44
N GLN A 300 -5.41 17.86 -8.65
CA GLN A 300 -6.39 18.85 -9.10
C GLN A 300 -5.78 19.66 -10.25
N SER A 301 -6.37 19.54 -11.44
CA SER A 301 -6.04 20.32 -12.65
C SER A 301 -6.45 21.79 -12.50
N ASN A 302 -5.94 22.47 -11.48
CA ASN A 302 -6.15 23.89 -11.30
C ASN A 302 -5.11 24.63 -12.14
N ARG A 303 -5.56 25.42 -13.13
CA ARG A 303 -4.71 26.14 -14.12
C ARG A 303 -3.58 27.01 -13.53
N ARG A 304 -3.61 27.32 -12.23
CA ARG A 304 -2.51 28.01 -11.52
C ARG A 304 -1.35 27.10 -11.12
N LEU A 305 -1.55 25.79 -11.00
CA LEU A 305 -0.55 24.80 -10.56
C LEU A 305 0.24 24.16 -11.72
N LEU A 306 -0.22 24.33 -12.96
CA LEU A 306 0.50 23.91 -14.18
C LEU A 306 1.88 24.60 -14.32
N LYS A 307 2.08 25.79 -13.73
CA LYS A 307 3.39 26.43 -13.69
C LYS A 307 4.41 25.64 -12.84
N ALA A 308 3.99 25.12 -11.69
CA ALA A 308 4.87 24.33 -10.83
C ALA A 308 5.17 22.94 -11.43
N HIS A 309 4.20 22.30 -12.10
CA HIS A 309 4.43 21.02 -12.79
C HIS A 309 5.39 21.16 -13.98
N ASN A 310 5.27 22.24 -14.78
CA ASN A 310 6.18 22.45 -15.91
C ASN A 310 7.61 22.87 -15.48
N GLU A 311 7.79 23.39 -14.26
CA GLU A 311 9.12 23.71 -13.69
C GLU A 311 9.79 22.50 -13.00
N LEU A 312 9.06 21.38 -12.84
CA LEU A 312 9.55 20.12 -12.26
C LEU A 312 10.17 19.18 -13.31
N ASP A 313 9.75 19.27 -14.57
CA ASP A 313 10.27 18.45 -15.69
C ASP A 313 11.58 18.99 -16.30
N MET A 314 12.14 20.08 -15.74
CA MET A 314 13.43 20.62 -16.18
C MET A 314 14.57 19.83 -15.52
N PRO A 315 15.50 19.21 -16.27
CA PRO A 315 16.65 18.55 -15.68
C PRO A 315 17.48 19.57 -14.89
N VAL A 316 17.84 19.21 -13.66
CA VAL A 316 18.82 19.96 -12.88
C VAL A 316 20.15 19.78 -13.59
N GLU A 317 20.65 20.82 -14.24
CA GLU A 317 22.03 20.86 -14.74
C GLU A 317 22.97 20.66 -13.54
N GLN A 318 23.86 19.67 -13.67
CA GLN A 318 24.89 19.32 -12.68
C GLN A 318 25.97 20.39 -12.58
#